data_AF-A0A8S4SLC6-F1
#
_entry.id   AF-A0A8S4SLC6-F1
#
_cell.length_a   1.000
_cell.length_b   1.000
_cell.length_c   1.000
_cell.angle_alpha   90.00
_cell.angle_beta   90.00
_cell.angle_gamma   90.00
#
_symmetry.space_group_name_H-M   'P 1'
#
loop_
_entity.id
_entity.type
_entity.pdbx_description
1 polymer ?
#
loop_
_entity_poly.entity_id
_entity_poly.type
_entity_poly.pdbx_seq_one_letter_code
_entity_poly.pdbx_strand_id
1 'polypeptide(L)'
;MKKIASAKVLFGCFNTIFFACGFIKVVCGFLLLCDTRRILLSRLLAMPEDGLEEPPFYYVALGLLVAGITVCAVAAIGVWATYLPGYVILTIYFLVVLGLLMGECAAGVVAAIWPRCYGIQSTRGGAVGALQSYYAVPDFEHFTAALDLAQTELQCCGMTSARNYDMSLWQLRRLGPRGMSAPLSCCVQPPGERSYLNPAPVNTSRCQDITPNAQYRYVPGCQTKLEDWYQHQYFIFMISLFVLAIFKLAILLSTVFSCIRLRKSKQDVHTFMIKGLGSKANENIYERNMSLHDEPITAKYIQPNNFYSPRVRNPRIFHTKPNEMV
;
A
#
# COMPACT_ATOMS: atom_id res chain seq x y z
N MET A 1 23.25 25.18 -9.26
CA MET A 1 22.07 25.03 -10.16
C MET A 1 21.96 23.63 -10.79
N LYS A 2 22.95 23.11 -11.54
CA LYS A 2 22.89 21.77 -12.21
C LYS A 2 22.47 20.60 -11.29
N LYS A 3 23.01 20.52 -10.06
CA LYS A 3 22.68 19.45 -9.08
C LYS A 3 21.21 19.50 -8.62
N ILE A 4 20.58 20.68 -8.54
CA ILE A 4 19.19 20.84 -8.09
C ILE A 4 18.21 20.45 -9.21
N ALA A 5 18.51 20.84 -10.45
CA ALA A 5 17.74 20.43 -11.62
C ALA A 5 17.72 18.89 -11.79
N SER A 6 18.87 18.24 -11.61
CA SER A 6 18.97 16.77 -11.67
C SER A 6 18.12 16.05 -10.61
N ALA A 7 18.03 16.57 -9.38
CA ALA A 7 17.20 15.97 -8.33
C ALA A 7 15.70 16.10 -8.63
N LYS A 8 15.26 17.25 -9.16
CA LYS A 8 13.86 17.45 -9.56
C LYS A 8 13.44 16.55 -10.72
N VAL A 9 14.32 16.39 -11.72
CA VAL A 9 14.08 15.49 -12.86
C VAL A 9 13.98 14.04 -12.38
N LEU A 10 14.90 13.60 -11.52
CA LEU A 10 14.87 12.25 -10.95
C LEU A 10 13.57 11.98 -10.16
N PHE A 11 13.16 12.94 -9.31
CA PHE A 11 11.90 12.84 -8.56
C PHE A 11 10.68 12.81 -9.49
N GLY A 12 10.67 13.61 -10.56
CA GLY A 12 9.64 13.55 -11.61
C GLY A 12 9.56 12.18 -12.28
N CYS A 13 10.69 11.60 -12.69
CA CYS A 13 10.74 10.28 -13.32
C CYS A 13 10.25 9.16 -12.40
N PHE A 14 10.57 9.19 -11.11
CA PHE A 14 10.04 8.19 -10.18
C PHE A 14 8.52 8.30 -10.01
N ASN A 15 7.98 9.52 -10.00
CA ASN A 15 6.53 9.75 -9.94
C ASN A 15 5.81 9.31 -11.22
N THR A 16 6.42 9.47 -12.41
CA THR A 16 5.79 8.97 -13.65
C THR A 16 5.76 7.44 -13.69
N ILE A 17 6.81 6.76 -13.22
CA ILE A 17 6.80 5.31 -13.05
C ILE A 17 5.74 4.90 -12.02
N PHE A 18 5.63 5.62 -10.90
CA PHE A 18 4.61 5.36 -9.88
C PHE A 18 3.18 5.51 -10.43
N PHE A 19 2.95 6.52 -11.27
CA PHE A 19 1.69 6.72 -11.97
C PHE A 19 1.37 5.54 -12.88
N ALA A 20 2.34 5.06 -13.67
CA ALA A 20 2.18 3.89 -14.53
C ALA A 20 1.86 2.62 -13.73
N CYS A 21 2.53 2.41 -12.57
CA CYS A 21 2.21 1.31 -11.67
C CYS A 21 0.77 1.41 -11.12
N GLY A 22 0.32 2.62 -10.75
CA GLY A 22 -1.06 2.87 -10.34
C GLY A 22 -2.06 2.53 -11.45
N PHE A 23 -1.77 2.94 -12.69
CA PHE A 23 -2.62 2.66 -13.84
C PHE A 23 -2.72 1.16 -14.14
N ILE A 24 -1.59 0.45 -14.08
CA ILE A 24 -1.57 -1.02 -14.23
C ILE A 24 -2.42 -1.68 -13.14
N LYS A 25 -2.38 -1.20 -11.88
CA LYS A 25 -3.26 -1.71 -10.81
C LYS A 25 -4.73 -1.52 -11.14
N VAL A 26 -5.12 -0.35 -11.67
CA VAL A 26 -6.51 -0.10 -12.09
C VAL A 26 -6.92 -1.06 -13.20
N VAL A 27 -6.10 -1.21 -14.23
CA VAL A 27 -6.38 -2.14 -15.34
C VAL A 27 -6.48 -3.58 -14.84
N CYS A 28 -5.54 -4.03 -14.01
CA CYS A 28 -5.59 -5.37 -13.41
C CYS A 28 -6.84 -5.57 -12.54
N GLY A 29 -7.23 -4.57 -11.74
CA GLY A 29 -8.45 -4.62 -10.94
C GLY A 29 -9.70 -4.75 -11.80
N PHE A 30 -9.77 -4.00 -12.91
CA PHE A 30 -10.87 -4.09 -13.87
C PHE A 30 -10.90 -5.44 -14.59
N LEU A 31 -9.74 -5.92 -15.08
CA LEU A 31 -9.63 -7.23 -15.71
C LEU A 31 -10.04 -8.37 -14.76
N LEU A 32 -9.69 -8.25 -13.48
CA LEU A 32 -10.10 -9.22 -12.47
C LEU A 32 -11.62 -9.17 -12.22
N LEU A 33 -12.24 -7.99 -12.21
CA LEU A 33 -13.72 -7.86 -12.14
C LEU A 33 -14.42 -8.47 -13.35
N CYS A 34 -13.84 -8.33 -14.55
CA CYS A 34 -14.39 -8.93 -15.76
C CYS A 34 -14.22 -10.46 -15.79
N ASP A 35 -13.23 -11.01 -15.08
CA ASP A 35 -12.99 -12.45 -15.01
C ASP A 35 -13.90 -13.12 -13.96
N THR A 36 -15.17 -13.29 -14.36
CA THR A 36 -16.19 -13.94 -13.52
C THR A 36 -15.82 -15.37 -13.14
N ARG A 37 -15.02 -16.08 -13.95
CA ARG A 37 -14.59 -17.45 -13.66
C ARG A 37 -13.64 -17.50 -12.46
N ARG A 38 -12.62 -16.63 -12.43
CA ARG A 38 -11.69 -16.57 -11.29
C ARG A 38 -12.38 -16.12 -10.01
N ILE A 39 -13.30 -15.15 -10.12
CA ILE A 39 -14.11 -14.69 -8.99
C ILE A 39 -14.96 -15.85 -8.45
N LEU A 40 -15.62 -16.59 -9.33
CA LEU A 40 -16.45 -17.72 -8.94
C LEU A 40 -15.63 -18.86 -8.32
N LEU A 41 -14.47 -19.22 -8.89
CA LEU A 41 -13.54 -20.20 -8.30
C LEU A 41 -13.08 -19.79 -6.90
N SER A 42 -12.83 -18.50 -6.68
CA SER A 42 -12.39 -18.00 -5.38
C SER A 42 -13.45 -18.16 -4.29
N ARG A 43 -14.72 -18.36 -4.65
CA ARG A 43 -15.80 -18.67 -3.70
C ARG A 43 -15.59 -20.00 -3.00
N LEU A 44 -14.89 -20.96 -3.62
CA LEU A 44 -14.58 -22.24 -2.99
C LEU A 44 -13.49 -22.13 -1.92
N LEU A 45 -12.75 -21.02 -1.88
CA LEU A 45 -11.72 -20.75 -0.89
C LEU A 45 -12.28 -20.14 0.40
N ALA A 46 -13.49 -19.59 0.36
CA ALA A 46 -14.18 -19.02 1.50
C ALA A 46 -15.44 -19.83 1.83
N MET A 47 -15.78 -19.96 3.11
CA MET A 47 -16.96 -20.73 3.50
C MET A 47 -18.25 -19.92 3.24
N PRO A 48 -19.35 -20.57 2.78
CA PRO A 48 -20.66 -19.93 2.68
C PRO A 48 -21.21 -19.37 4.01
N GLU A 49 -20.79 -19.91 5.15
CA GLU A 49 -21.30 -19.53 6.49
C GLU A 49 -20.57 -18.34 7.13
N ASP A 50 -19.43 -17.89 6.59
CA ASP A 50 -18.60 -16.86 7.22
C ASP A 50 -19.15 -15.42 7.06
N GLY A 51 -20.38 -15.25 6.56
CA GLY A 51 -21.04 -13.94 6.47
C GLY A 51 -20.42 -12.95 5.47
N LEU A 52 -19.44 -13.38 4.67
CA LEU A 52 -18.99 -12.63 3.50
C LEU A 52 -20.03 -12.83 2.37
N GLU A 53 -20.82 -11.79 2.09
CA GLU A 53 -21.80 -11.81 0.99
C GLU A 53 -21.13 -12.08 -0.36
N GLU A 54 -19.91 -11.56 -0.56
CA GLU A 54 -19.16 -11.64 -1.82
C GLU A 54 -17.86 -12.45 -1.72
N PRO A 55 -17.41 -13.08 -2.82
CA PRO A 55 -16.20 -13.88 -2.85
C PRO A 55 -14.93 -13.02 -2.62
N PRO A 56 -13.85 -13.59 -2.06
CA PRO A 56 -12.68 -12.82 -1.64
C PRO A 56 -12.00 -12.06 -2.80
N PHE A 57 -11.96 -12.64 -4.00
CA PHE A 57 -11.32 -11.99 -5.14
C PHE A 57 -12.11 -10.77 -5.64
N TYR A 58 -13.41 -10.67 -5.37
CA TYR A 58 -14.20 -9.48 -5.67
C TYR A 58 -13.72 -8.29 -4.84
N TYR A 59 -13.55 -8.47 -3.52
CA TYR A 59 -12.98 -7.44 -2.65
C TYR A 59 -11.53 -7.09 -3.02
N VAL A 60 -10.72 -8.08 -3.42
CA VAL A 60 -9.36 -7.82 -3.91
C VAL A 60 -9.39 -6.96 -5.18
N ALA A 61 -10.31 -7.24 -6.11
CA ALA A 61 -10.44 -6.46 -7.35
C ALA A 61 -10.87 -5.01 -7.07
N LEU A 62 -11.85 -4.80 -6.18
CA LEU A 62 -12.26 -3.47 -5.72
C LEU A 62 -11.11 -2.75 -5.00
N GLY A 63 -10.40 -3.46 -4.12
CA GLY A 63 -9.23 -2.92 -3.41
C GLY A 63 -8.13 -2.48 -4.38
N LEU A 64 -7.85 -3.27 -5.43
CA LEU A 64 -6.89 -2.92 -6.48
C LEU A 64 -7.31 -1.67 -7.26
N LEU A 65 -8.60 -1.53 -7.58
CA LEU A 65 -9.13 -0.34 -8.25
C LEU A 65 -8.96 0.92 -7.40
N VAL A 66 -9.43 0.88 -6.15
CA VAL A 66 -9.34 2.03 -5.22
C VAL A 66 -7.88 2.37 -4.93
N ALA A 67 -7.05 1.37 -4.66
CA ALA A 67 -5.61 1.57 -4.46
C ALA A 67 -4.90 2.09 -5.72
N GLY A 68 -5.30 1.64 -6.91
CA GLY A 68 -4.76 2.12 -8.18
C GLY A 68 -5.09 3.59 -8.44
N ILE A 69 -6.36 3.97 -8.28
CA ILE A 69 -6.83 5.36 -8.46
C ILE A 69 -6.15 6.30 -7.47
N THR A 70 -6.07 5.91 -6.20
CA THR A 70 -5.38 6.70 -5.16
C THR A 70 -3.90 6.88 -5.48
N VAL A 71 -3.22 5.82 -5.93
CA VAL A 71 -1.82 5.91 -6.38
C VAL A 71 -1.68 6.85 -7.58
N CYS A 72 -2.54 6.77 -8.59
CA CYS A 72 -2.52 7.68 -9.74
C CYS A 72 -2.71 9.14 -9.32
N ALA A 73 -3.66 9.42 -8.42
CA ALA A 73 -3.89 10.77 -7.91
C ALA A 73 -2.67 11.31 -7.15
N VAL A 74 -2.11 10.50 -6.25
CA VAL A 74 -0.92 10.88 -5.47
C VAL A 74 0.30 11.09 -6.37
N ALA A 75 0.50 10.24 -7.37
CA ALA A 75 1.58 10.36 -8.34
C ALA A 75 1.44 11.63 -9.21
N ALA A 76 0.23 11.97 -9.65
CA ALA A 76 -0.04 13.21 -10.39
C ALA A 76 0.27 14.46 -9.54
N ILE A 77 -0.13 14.46 -8.28
CA ILE A 77 0.23 15.51 -7.32
C ILE A 77 1.76 15.58 -7.13
N GLY A 78 2.43 14.42 -7.08
CA GLY A 78 3.90 14.33 -6.98
C GLY A 78 4.62 14.97 -8.17
N VAL A 79 4.14 14.75 -9.40
CA VAL A 79 4.67 15.43 -10.59
C VAL A 79 4.44 16.94 -10.51
N TRP A 80 3.23 17.39 -10.12
CA TRP A 80 2.94 18.81 -9.95
C TRP A 80 3.78 19.48 -8.85
N ALA A 81 4.08 18.75 -7.76
CA ALA A 81 4.91 19.24 -6.66
C ALA A 81 6.34 19.56 -7.09
N THR A 82 6.82 19.05 -8.24
CA THR A 82 8.15 19.42 -8.78
C THR A 82 8.21 20.89 -9.24
N TYR A 83 7.07 21.44 -9.67
CA TYR A 83 6.93 22.78 -10.21
C TYR A 83 6.51 23.82 -9.14
N LEU A 84 5.88 23.38 -8.05
CA LEU A 84 5.43 24.25 -6.96
C LEU A 84 6.44 24.31 -5.81
N PRO A 85 6.98 25.50 -5.46
CA PRO A 85 7.90 25.63 -4.33
C PRO A 85 7.13 25.66 -3.00
N GLY A 86 6.84 24.49 -2.42
CA GLY A 86 6.16 24.40 -1.11
C GLY A 86 6.67 23.24 -0.27
N TYR A 87 7.34 23.52 0.85
CA TYR A 87 7.77 22.48 1.80
C TYR A 87 6.58 21.70 2.36
N VAL A 88 5.47 22.39 2.63
CA VAL A 88 4.23 21.79 3.14
C VAL A 88 3.68 20.73 2.19
N ILE A 89 3.62 21.01 0.87
CA ILE A 89 3.11 20.08 -0.14
C ILE A 89 3.99 18.81 -0.19
N LEU A 90 5.31 18.98 -0.13
CA LEU A 90 6.25 17.85 -0.15
C LEU A 90 6.16 17.00 1.13
N THR A 91 5.90 17.61 2.29
CA THR A 91 5.66 16.89 3.55
C THR A 91 4.35 16.11 3.50
N ILE A 92 3.25 16.72 3.04
CA ILE A 92 1.95 16.02 2.90
C ILE A 92 2.10 14.84 1.94
N TYR A 93 2.75 15.06 0.79
CA TYR A 93 3.05 14.00 -0.17
C TYR A 93 3.82 12.84 0.46
N PHE A 94 4.88 13.13 1.23
CA PHE A 94 5.64 12.10 1.95
C PHE A 94 4.78 11.30 2.93
N LEU A 95 3.93 11.97 3.72
CA LEU A 95 3.04 11.30 4.68
C LEU A 95 2.02 10.40 3.99
N VAL A 96 1.46 10.85 2.86
CA VAL A 96 0.51 10.04 2.08
C VAL A 96 1.18 8.80 1.50
N VAL A 97 2.37 8.94 0.89
CA VAL A 97 3.11 7.78 0.34
C VAL A 97 3.54 6.82 1.44
N LEU A 98 3.93 7.34 2.62
CA LEU A 98 4.26 6.50 3.78
C LEU A 98 3.03 5.72 4.28
N GLY A 99 1.87 6.38 4.38
CA GLY A 99 0.61 5.72 4.73
C GLY A 99 0.22 4.63 3.72
N LEU A 100 0.39 4.89 2.42
CA LEU A 100 0.16 3.90 1.36
C LEU A 100 1.13 2.71 1.43
N LEU A 101 2.36 2.91 1.90
CA LEU A 101 3.32 1.82 2.13
C LEU A 101 2.91 1.00 3.34
N MET A 102 2.55 1.64 4.46
CA MET A 102 2.08 0.95 5.66
C MET A 102 0.82 0.13 5.39
N GLY A 103 -0.15 0.69 4.66
CA GLY A 103 -1.36 -0.02 4.26
C GLY A 103 -1.08 -1.23 3.38
N GLU A 104 -0.12 -1.15 2.46
CA GLU A 104 0.30 -2.27 1.62
C GLU A 104 0.97 -3.38 2.44
N CYS A 105 1.83 -3.03 3.39
CA CYS A 105 2.43 -3.99 4.32
C CYS A 105 1.36 -4.67 5.19
N ALA A 106 0.41 -3.91 5.73
CA ALA A 106 -0.69 -4.45 6.52
C ALA A 106 -1.55 -5.42 5.70
N ALA A 107 -1.90 -5.05 4.46
CA ALA A 107 -2.63 -5.92 3.53
C ALA A 107 -1.85 -7.21 3.23
N GLY A 108 -0.53 -7.13 3.03
CA GLY A 108 0.33 -8.30 2.84
C GLY A 108 0.35 -9.24 4.05
N VAL A 109 0.39 -8.68 5.27
CA VAL A 109 0.31 -9.48 6.52
C VAL A 109 -1.04 -10.17 6.65
N VAL A 110 -2.15 -9.43 6.40
CA VAL A 110 -3.50 -10.01 6.43
C VAL A 110 -3.62 -11.13 5.39
N ALA A 111 -3.14 -10.92 4.16
CA ALA A 111 -3.14 -11.94 3.11
C ALA A 111 -2.34 -13.20 3.49
N ALA A 112 -1.23 -13.05 4.21
CA ALA A 112 -0.40 -14.17 4.66
C ALA A 112 -1.06 -14.98 5.80
N ILE A 113 -1.83 -14.31 6.66
CA ILE A 113 -2.52 -14.95 7.80
C ILE A 113 -3.85 -15.59 7.36
N TRP A 114 -4.51 -15.01 6.36
CA TRP A 114 -5.85 -15.41 5.90
C TRP A 114 -6.05 -16.93 5.75
N PRO A 115 -5.17 -17.70 5.08
CA PRO A 115 -5.38 -19.13 4.88
C PRO A 115 -5.41 -19.94 6.19
N ARG A 116 -4.73 -19.45 7.24
CA ARG A 116 -4.68 -20.13 8.54
C ARG A 116 -5.93 -19.89 9.37
N CYS A 117 -6.60 -18.75 9.19
CA CYS A 117 -7.78 -18.37 9.97
C CYS A 117 -9.08 -18.75 9.27
N TYR A 118 -9.17 -18.54 7.95
CA TYR A 118 -10.41 -18.65 7.17
C TYR A 118 -10.30 -19.62 5.99
N GLY A 119 -9.18 -20.34 5.86
CA GLY A 119 -9.02 -21.31 4.77
C GLY A 119 -9.94 -22.52 4.90
N ILE A 120 -10.06 -23.27 3.82
CA ILE A 120 -10.86 -24.50 3.65
C ILE A 120 -10.62 -25.56 4.76
N GLN A 121 -9.51 -25.47 5.49
CA GLN A 121 -9.14 -26.38 6.59
C GLN A 121 -9.83 -26.07 7.93
N SER A 122 -10.43 -24.88 8.10
CA SER A 122 -10.97 -24.42 9.40
C SER A 122 -12.35 -25.01 9.74
N THR A 123 -13.07 -25.59 8.77
CA THR A 123 -14.44 -26.11 8.98
C THR A 123 -14.50 -27.54 9.52
N ARG A 124 -15.58 -27.85 10.26
CA ARG A 124 -15.88 -29.20 10.79
C ARG A 124 -16.16 -30.15 9.62
N GLY A 125 -15.16 -30.95 9.24
CA GLY A 125 -15.22 -31.85 8.08
C GLY A 125 -14.55 -31.30 6.81
N GLY A 126 -13.92 -30.13 6.88
CA GLY A 126 -13.14 -29.52 5.80
C GLY A 126 -13.94 -29.26 4.52
N ALA A 127 -13.19 -29.14 3.42
CA ALA A 127 -13.66 -29.16 2.04
C ALA A 127 -14.83 -30.13 1.77
N VAL A 128 -14.68 -31.38 2.23
CA VAL A 128 -15.63 -32.47 1.97
C VAL A 128 -16.97 -32.23 2.66
N GLY A 129 -16.95 -31.72 3.90
CA GLY A 129 -18.18 -31.37 4.62
C GLY A 129 -18.95 -30.24 3.94
N ALA A 130 -18.25 -29.24 3.39
CA ALA A 130 -18.87 -28.15 2.63
C ALA A 130 -19.55 -28.68 1.35
N LEU A 131 -18.86 -29.55 0.59
CA LEU A 131 -19.46 -30.24 -0.56
C LEU A 131 -20.76 -30.96 -0.17
N GLN A 132 -20.70 -31.77 0.88
CA GLN A 132 -21.82 -32.63 1.28
C GLN A 132 -23.02 -31.82 1.76
N SER A 133 -22.80 -30.61 2.29
CA SER A 133 -23.85 -29.78 2.89
C SER A 133 -24.46 -28.76 1.92
N TYR A 134 -23.70 -28.27 0.94
CA TYR A 134 -24.11 -27.13 0.11
C TYR A 134 -24.24 -27.42 -1.37
N TYR A 135 -23.73 -28.56 -1.86
CA TYR A 135 -23.83 -28.88 -3.28
C TYR A 135 -25.28 -29.12 -3.72
N ALA A 136 -25.71 -28.40 -4.75
CA ALA A 136 -27.04 -28.48 -5.37
C ALA A 136 -28.22 -28.34 -4.39
N VAL A 137 -28.00 -27.62 -3.28
CA VAL A 137 -29.04 -27.24 -2.31
C VAL A 137 -29.63 -25.89 -2.74
N PRO A 138 -30.97 -25.70 -2.63
CA PRO A 138 -31.59 -24.39 -2.82
C PRO A 138 -30.90 -23.32 -1.96
N ASP A 139 -30.83 -22.08 -2.43
CA ASP A 139 -30.08 -20.95 -1.82
C ASP A 139 -28.55 -21.01 -2.00
N PHE A 140 -27.96 -22.14 -2.39
CA PHE A 140 -26.51 -22.32 -2.59
C PHE A 140 -26.12 -22.60 -4.05
N GLU A 141 -26.86 -22.01 -5.00
CA GLU A 141 -26.61 -22.18 -6.44
C GLU A 141 -25.21 -21.68 -6.86
N HIS A 142 -24.75 -20.57 -6.27
CA HIS A 142 -23.43 -20.02 -6.54
C HIS A 142 -22.29 -20.95 -6.10
N PHE A 143 -22.47 -21.71 -5.03
CA PHE A 143 -21.50 -22.70 -4.58
C PHE A 143 -21.44 -23.89 -5.56
N THR A 144 -22.62 -24.34 -6.00
CA THR A 144 -22.77 -25.41 -6.99
C THR A 144 -22.08 -25.04 -8.30
N ALA A 145 -22.37 -23.84 -8.83
CA ALA A 145 -21.74 -23.32 -10.05
C ALA A 145 -20.23 -23.16 -9.92
N ALA A 146 -19.73 -22.71 -8.76
CA ALA A 146 -18.30 -22.59 -8.50
C ALA A 146 -17.59 -23.95 -8.50
N LEU A 147 -18.21 -24.95 -7.89
CA LEU A 147 -17.65 -26.29 -7.88
C LEU A 147 -17.70 -26.96 -9.25
N ASP A 148 -18.80 -26.82 -9.99
CA ASP A 148 -18.91 -27.34 -11.35
C ASP A 148 -17.89 -26.68 -12.29
N LEU A 149 -17.62 -25.38 -12.10
CA LEU A 149 -16.54 -24.67 -12.78
C LEU A 149 -15.16 -25.24 -12.40
N ALA A 150 -14.91 -25.49 -11.11
CA ALA A 150 -13.65 -26.09 -10.68
C ALA A 150 -13.43 -27.48 -11.29
N GLN A 151 -14.47 -28.30 -11.36
CA GLN A 151 -14.38 -29.66 -11.94
C GLN A 151 -14.07 -29.64 -13.43
N THR A 152 -14.70 -28.73 -14.17
CA THR A 152 -14.52 -28.62 -15.62
C THR A 152 -13.19 -27.94 -16.00
N GLU A 153 -12.78 -26.88 -15.28
CA GLU A 153 -11.54 -26.14 -15.55
C GLU A 153 -10.30 -26.83 -14.99
N LEU A 154 -10.36 -27.34 -13.76
CA LEU A 154 -9.24 -28.01 -13.08
C LEU A 154 -9.21 -29.52 -13.33
N GLN A 155 -10.18 -30.06 -14.07
CA GLN A 155 -10.27 -31.47 -14.47
C GLN A 155 -10.22 -32.42 -13.26
N CYS A 156 -11.09 -32.16 -12.30
CA CYS A 156 -11.17 -32.85 -11.02
C CYS A 156 -12.61 -33.25 -10.70
N CYS A 157 -12.82 -34.11 -9.70
CA CYS A 157 -14.16 -34.52 -9.26
C CYS A 157 -14.26 -34.69 -7.75
N GLY A 158 -15.29 -34.06 -7.16
CA GLY A 158 -15.44 -33.97 -5.70
C GLY A 158 -14.29 -33.20 -5.06
N MET A 159 -14.18 -33.24 -3.73
CA MET A 159 -13.08 -32.54 -3.04
C MET A 159 -11.84 -33.40 -2.94
N THR A 160 -11.98 -34.62 -2.39
CA THR A 160 -10.93 -35.63 -2.37
C THR A 160 -11.18 -36.73 -3.40
N SER A 161 -12.44 -37.07 -3.67
CA SER A 161 -12.83 -38.04 -4.68
C SER A 161 -14.30 -37.89 -5.09
N ALA A 162 -14.70 -38.51 -6.21
CA ALA A 162 -16.09 -38.59 -6.63
C ALA A 162 -17.03 -39.21 -5.56
N ARG A 163 -16.52 -40.08 -4.68
CA ARG A 163 -17.32 -40.69 -3.60
C ARG A 163 -17.80 -39.69 -2.55
N ASN A 164 -17.26 -38.47 -2.55
CA ASN A 164 -17.75 -37.43 -1.64
C ASN A 164 -19.24 -37.10 -1.90
N TYR A 165 -19.74 -37.36 -3.11
CA TYR A 165 -21.16 -37.19 -3.46
C TYR A 165 -22.09 -38.24 -2.84
N ASP A 166 -21.61 -39.44 -2.52
CA ASP A 166 -22.46 -40.54 -2.03
C ASP A 166 -23.20 -40.16 -0.73
N MET A 167 -22.57 -39.34 0.11
CA MET A 167 -23.11 -38.85 1.39
C MET A 167 -23.52 -37.37 1.34
N SER A 168 -23.62 -36.78 0.15
CA SER A 168 -24.07 -35.40 0.00
C SER A 168 -25.59 -35.28 0.14
N LEU A 169 -26.07 -34.13 0.62
CA LEU A 169 -27.50 -33.81 0.66
C LEU A 169 -28.13 -33.91 -0.73
N TRP A 170 -27.39 -33.55 -1.78
CA TRP A 170 -27.80 -33.72 -3.17
C TRP A 170 -28.22 -35.16 -3.50
N GLN A 171 -27.38 -36.13 -3.14
CA GLN A 171 -27.65 -37.54 -3.40
C GLN A 171 -28.69 -38.12 -2.44
N LEU A 172 -28.60 -37.79 -1.15
CA LEU A 172 -29.49 -38.30 -0.11
C LEU A 172 -30.93 -37.80 -0.27
N ARG A 173 -31.13 -36.52 -0.66
CA ARG A 173 -32.44 -35.93 -0.92
C ARG A 173 -32.90 -36.07 -2.37
N ARG A 174 -32.11 -36.71 -3.23
CA ARG A 174 -32.39 -36.90 -4.67
C ARG A 174 -32.73 -35.57 -5.37
N LEU A 175 -31.93 -34.54 -5.09
CA LEU A 175 -32.09 -33.21 -5.68
C LEU A 175 -31.67 -33.19 -7.17
N GLY A 176 -30.82 -34.14 -7.59
CA GLY A 176 -30.42 -34.31 -8.98
C GLY A 176 -31.22 -35.37 -9.76
N PRO A 177 -30.97 -35.49 -11.08
CA PRO A 177 -31.45 -36.58 -11.91
C PRO A 177 -31.16 -37.97 -11.33
N ARG A 178 -32.14 -38.88 -11.46
CA ARG A 178 -32.06 -40.22 -10.86
C ARG A 178 -30.95 -41.06 -11.52
N GLY A 179 -30.23 -41.81 -10.69
CA GLY A 179 -29.25 -42.81 -11.16
C GLY A 179 -27.86 -42.26 -11.48
N MET A 180 -27.56 -41.01 -11.12
CA MET A 180 -26.21 -40.46 -11.26
C MET A 180 -25.38 -40.73 -10.01
N SER A 181 -24.12 -41.13 -10.21
CA SER A 181 -23.13 -41.33 -9.15
C SER A 181 -22.35 -40.05 -8.85
N ALA A 182 -22.21 -39.16 -9.83
CA ALA A 182 -21.57 -37.87 -9.71
C ALA A 182 -22.22 -36.87 -10.69
N PRO A 183 -22.08 -35.56 -10.46
CA PRO A 183 -22.59 -34.56 -11.40
C PRO A 183 -21.85 -34.62 -12.74
N LEU A 184 -22.52 -34.15 -13.80
CA LEU A 184 -22.00 -34.22 -15.18
C LEU A 184 -20.77 -33.32 -15.40
N SER A 185 -20.54 -32.34 -14.53
CA SER A 185 -19.32 -31.51 -14.46
C SER A 185 -18.06 -32.33 -14.12
N CYS A 186 -18.19 -33.48 -13.43
CA CYS A 186 -17.11 -34.44 -13.22
C CYS A 186 -16.74 -35.26 -14.46
N CYS A 187 -17.57 -35.22 -15.51
CA CYS A 187 -17.34 -35.99 -16.72
C CYS A 187 -16.42 -35.26 -17.69
N VAL A 188 -15.66 -36.03 -18.47
CA VAL A 188 -14.79 -35.47 -19.50
C VAL A 188 -15.64 -34.83 -20.60
N GLN A 189 -15.45 -33.53 -20.80
CA GLN A 189 -16.14 -32.73 -21.80
C GLN A 189 -15.40 -32.78 -23.15
N PRO A 190 -16.13 -32.73 -24.28
CA PRO A 190 -15.53 -32.65 -25.61
C PRO A 190 -14.73 -31.35 -25.80
N PRO A 191 -13.71 -31.36 -26.67
CA PRO A 191 -12.93 -30.17 -26.97
C PRO A 191 -13.80 -29.10 -27.64
N GLY A 192 -13.80 -27.88 -27.10
CA GLY A 192 -14.54 -26.72 -27.65
C GLY A 192 -15.89 -26.42 -27.00
N GLU A 193 -16.49 -27.36 -26.25
CA GLU A 193 -17.81 -27.22 -25.60
C GLU A 193 -17.74 -27.37 -24.06
N ARG A 194 -16.65 -26.89 -23.45
CA ARG A 194 -16.51 -26.91 -21.98
C ARG A 194 -17.42 -25.87 -21.35
N SER A 195 -18.61 -26.31 -20.94
CA SER A 195 -19.56 -25.51 -20.17
C SER A 195 -19.76 -26.10 -18.79
N TYR A 196 -19.58 -25.29 -17.75
CA TYR A 196 -19.85 -25.69 -16.37
C TYR A 196 -21.34 -25.55 -16.01
N LEU A 197 -22.08 -24.66 -16.70
CA LEU A 197 -23.51 -24.45 -16.49
C LEU A 197 -24.36 -25.50 -17.20
N ASN A 198 -23.88 -26.02 -18.34
CA ASN A 198 -24.55 -27.07 -19.09
C ASN A 198 -23.52 -28.06 -19.65
N PRO A 199 -22.94 -28.91 -18.78
CA PRO A 199 -21.94 -29.90 -19.19
C PRO A 199 -22.56 -30.97 -20.11
N ALA A 200 -21.98 -31.13 -21.29
CA ALA A 200 -22.35 -32.12 -22.28
C ALA A 200 -21.17 -33.11 -22.47
N PRO A 201 -21.09 -34.18 -21.66
CA PRO A 201 -19.92 -35.05 -21.68
C PRO A 201 -19.85 -35.93 -22.94
N VAL A 202 -18.65 -36.36 -23.29
CA VAL A 202 -18.39 -37.22 -24.45
C VAL A 202 -19.21 -38.52 -24.39
N ASN A 203 -19.35 -39.08 -23.19
CA ASN A 203 -20.16 -40.26 -22.97
C ASN A 203 -20.74 -40.25 -21.54
N THR A 204 -22.04 -39.96 -21.43
CA THR A 204 -22.75 -39.90 -20.14
C THR A 204 -22.78 -41.23 -19.42
N SER A 205 -23.08 -42.34 -20.12
CA SER A 205 -23.22 -43.66 -19.47
C SER A 205 -21.89 -44.16 -18.91
N ARG A 206 -20.81 -44.10 -19.71
CA ARG A 206 -19.46 -44.46 -19.27
C ARG A 206 -18.94 -43.55 -18.16
N CYS A 207 -19.30 -42.27 -18.18
CA CYS A 207 -18.95 -41.38 -17.09
C CYS A 207 -19.67 -41.76 -15.79
N GLN A 208 -20.87 -42.36 -15.83
CA GLN A 208 -21.66 -42.69 -14.63
C GLN A 208 -21.38 -44.10 -14.07
N ASP A 209 -20.53 -44.89 -14.72
CA ASP A 209 -20.12 -46.24 -14.27
C ASP A 209 -19.56 -46.23 -12.83
N ILE A 210 -19.80 -47.31 -12.08
CA ILE A 210 -19.36 -47.44 -10.67
C ILE A 210 -17.83 -47.38 -10.58
N THR A 211 -17.16 -48.03 -11.53
CA THR A 211 -15.70 -48.00 -11.65
C THR A 211 -15.28 -46.77 -12.46
N PRO A 212 -14.59 -45.79 -11.85
CA PRO A 212 -14.19 -44.58 -12.55
C PRO A 212 -13.16 -44.92 -13.64
N ASN A 213 -13.45 -44.54 -14.89
CA ASN A 213 -12.50 -44.60 -15.99
C ASN A 213 -12.00 -43.18 -16.29
N ALA A 214 -10.68 -42.97 -16.20
CA ALA A 214 -10.03 -41.68 -16.43
C ALA A 214 -10.30 -41.09 -17.82
N GLN A 215 -10.69 -41.92 -18.81
CA GLN A 215 -11.05 -41.47 -20.15
C GLN A 215 -12.40 -40.71 -20.19
N TYR A 216 -13.31 -41.01 -19.26
CA TYR A 216 -14.69 -40.49 -19.27
C TYR A 216 -15.08 -39.71 -18.01
N ARG A 217 -14.34 -39.87 -16.91
CA ARG A 217 -14.56 -39.17 -15.64
C ARG A 217 -13.23 -38.65 -15.07
N TYR A 218 -13.21 -37.43 -14.57
CA TYR A 218 -12.08 -36.89 -13.82
C TYR A 218 -11.90 -37.67 -12.52
N VAL A 219 -10.71 -38.25 -12.34
CA VAL A 219 -10.34 -39.05 -11.16
C VAL A 219 -9.76 -38.22 -9.99
N PRO A 220 -8.92 -37.19 -10.20
CA PRO A 220 -8.31 -36.48 -9.07
C PRO A 220 -9.35 -35.63 -8.32
N GLY A 221 -9.20 -35.51 -7.00
CA GLY A 221 -9.99 -34.59 -6.20
C GLY A 221 -9.66 -33.12 -6.48
N CYS A 222 -10.64 -32.23 -6.34
CA CYS A 222 -10.46 -30.81 -6.61
C CYS A 222 -9.66 -30.06 -5.54
N GLN A 223 -9.60 -30.55 -4.31
CA GLN A 223 -8.95 -29.83 -3.21
C GLN A 223 -7.48 -29.52 -3.52
N THR A 224 -6.70 -30.51 -3.93
CA THR A 224 -5.27 -30.32 -4.22
C THR A 224 -5.05 -29.42 -5.44
N LYS A 225 -5.90 -29.54 -6.47
CA LYS A 225 -5.86 -28.69 -7.66
C LYS A 225 -6.21 -27.24 -7.35
N LEU A 226 -7.20 -27.03 -6.48
CA LEU A 226 -7.62 -25.70 -6.05
C LEU A 226 -6.56 -25.05 -5.16
N GLU A 227 -5.94 -25.82 -4.25
CA GLU A 227 -4.82 -25.35 -3.44
C GLU A 227 -3.65 -24.93 -4.32
N ASP A 228 -3.25 -25.75 -5.30
CA ASP A 228 -2.16 -25.42 -6.24
C ASP A 228 -2.47 -24.17 -7.08
N TRP A 229 -3.68 -24.09 -7.64
CA TRP A 229 -4.15 -22.90 -8.36
C TRP A 229 -4.11 -21.65 -7.49
N TYR A 230 -4.60 -21.75 -6.25
CA TYR A 230 -4.60 -20.64 -5.29
C TYR A 230 -3.18 -20.21 -4.92
N GLN A 231 -2.29 -21.16 -4.62
CA GLN A 231 -0.89 -20.87 -4.29
C GLN A 231 -0.20 -20.12 -5.42
N HIS A 232 -0.49 -20.49 -6.68
CA HIS A 232 0.04 -19.79 -7.83
C HIS A 232 -0.43 -18.32 -7.89
N GLN A 233 -1.73 -18.06 -7.72
CA GLN A 233 -2.26 -16.69 -7.69
C GLN A 233 -1.72 -15.89 -6.50
N TYR A 234 -1.66 -16.51 -5.32
CA TYR A 234 -1.14 -15.91 -4.10
C TYR A 234 0.33 -15.52 -4.25
N PHE A 235 1.16 -16.39 -4.84
CA PHE A 235 2.58 -16.10 -5.09
C PHE A 235 2.77 -14.89 -5.99
N ILE A 236 2.01 -14.80 -7.09
CA ILE A 236 2.02 -13.64 -8.00
C ILE A 236 1.62 -12.37 -7.24
N PHE A 237 0.56 -12.44 -6.45
CA PHE A 237 0.08 -11.31 -5.65
C PHE A 237 1.15 -10.84 -4.64
N MET A 238 1.75 -11.76 -3.89
CA MET A 238 2.78 -11.43 -2.90
C MET A 238 4.05 -10.84 -3.51
N ILE A 239 4.52 -11.39 -4.64
CA ILE A 239 5.64 -10.79 -5.37
C ILE A 239 5.27 -9.37 -5.83
N SER A 240 4.07 -9.18 -6.36
CA SER A 240 3.64 -7.86 -6.81
C SER A 240 3.66 -6.83 -5.68
N LEU A 241 3.11 -7.17 -4.51
CA LEU A 241 3.14 -6.30 -3.32
C LEU A 241 4.56 -5.98 -2.88
N PHE A 242 5.46 -6.97 -2.88
CA PHE A 242 6.86 -6.79 -2.50
C PHE A 242 7.59 -5.83 -3.45
N VAL A 243 7.43 -6.02 -4.76
CA VAL A 243 8.02 -5.13 -5.78
C VAL A 243 7.50 -3.69 -5.62
N LEU A 244 6.20 -3.53 -5.40
CA LEU A 244 5.57 -2.23 -5.20
C LEU A 244 6.04 -1.54 -3.92
N ALA A 245 6.25 -2.28 -2.84
CA ALA A 245 6.81 -1.77 -1.60
C ALA A 245 8.23 -1.22 -1.80
N ILE A 246 9.08 -1.91 -2.57
CA ILE A 246 10.43 -1.42 -2.93
C ILE A 246 10.34 -0.12 -3.73
N PHE A 247 9.44 -0.04 -4.73
CA PHE A 247 9.26 1.18 -5.50
C PHE A 247 8.79 2.36 -4.64
N LYS A 248 7.83 2.14 -3.72
CA LYS A 248 7.39 3.16 -2.77
C LYS A 248 8.53 3.61 -1.84
N LEU A 249 9.37 2.68 -1.38
CA LEU A 249 10.55 3.00 -0.58
C LEU A 249 11.54 3.89 -1.37
N ALA A 250 11.81 3.57 -2.64
CA ALA A 250 12.67 4.37 -3.50
C ALA A 250 12.11 5.80 -3.70
N ILE A 251 10.79 5.93 -3.86
CA ILE A 251 10.11 7.23 -3.95
C ILE A 251 10.25 8.02 -2.65
N LEU A 252 10.06 7.39 -1.49
CA LEU A 252 10.24 8.03 -0.19
C LEU A 252 11.68 8.54 -0.01
N LEU A 253 12.68 7.73 -0.36
CA LEU A 253 14.10 8.13 -0.31
C LEU A 253 14.39 9.31 -1.26
N SER A 254 13.86 9.28 -2.49
CA SER A 254 13.98 10.38 -3.45
C SER A 254 13.31 11.67 -2.94
N THR A 255 12.17 11.55 -2.26
CA THR A 255 11.45 12.66 -1.64
C THR A 255 12.27 13.27 -0.50
N VAL A 256 12.81 12.44 0.39
CA VAL A 256 13.67 12.88 1.50
C VAL A 256 14.93 13.58 0.99
N PHE A 257 15.59 13.01 -0.03
CA PHE A 257 16.76 13.61 -0.66
C PHE A 257 16.43 14.99 -1.26
N SER A 258 15.26 15.11 -1.91
CA SER A 258 14.77 16.37 -2.46
C SER A 258 14.45 17.39 -1.35
N CYS A 259 13.79 16.97 -0.25
CA CYS A 259 13.54 17.79 0.94
C CYS A 259 14.84 18.34 1.54
N ILE A 260 15.85 17.48 1.73
CA ILE A 260 17.15 17.88 2.32
C ILE A 260 17.84 18.92 1.43
N ARG A 261 17.84 18.71 0.11
CA ARG A 261 18.43 19.67 -0.83
C ARG A 261 17.70 21.00 -0.86
N LEU A 262 16.37 20.99 -0.82
CA LEU A 262 15.57 22.22 -0.73
C LEU A 262 15.81 22.96 0.59
N ARG A 263 15.89 22.24 1.71
CA ARG A 263 16.20 22.82 3.03
C ARG A 263 17.59 23.45 3.05
N LYS A 264 18.60 22.74 2.54
CA LYS A 264 19.97 23.26 2.44
C LYS A 264 20.04 24.53 1.60
N SER A 265 19.41 24.53 0.42
CA SER A 265 19.35 25.72 -0.43
C SER A 265 18.67 26.91 0.27
N LYS A 266 17.59 26.67 1.03
CA LYS A 266 16.90 27.75 1.77
C LYS A 266 17.73 28.27 2.94
N GLN A 267 18.46 27.41 3.65
CA GLN A 267 19.42 27.80 4.68
C GLN A 267 20.58 28.62 4.10
N ASP A 268 21.12 28.23 2.95
CA ASP A 268 22.18 28.97 2.27
C ASP A 268 21.71 30.39 1.89
N VAL A 269 20.50 30.52 1.32
CA VAL A 269 19.90 31.84 1.00
C VAL A 269 19.61 32.66 2.25
N HIS A 270 19.02 32.08 3.29
CA HIS A 270 18.72 32.78 4.53
C HIS A 270 20.00 33.28 5.23
N THR A 271 21.05 32.46 5.25
CA THR A 271 22.37 32.84 5.78
C THR A 271 22.99 33.95 4.96
N PHE A 272 22.87 33.91 3.62
CA PHE A 272 23.34 34.97 2.73
C PHE A 272 22.57 36.28 2.94
N MET A 273 21.24 36.24 3.09
CA MET A 273 20.44 37.43 3.38
C MET A 273 20.76 38.03 4.75
N ILE A 274 20.93 37.22 5.80
CA ILE A 274 21.33 37.71 7.13
C ILE A 274 22.72 38.35 7.07
N LYS A 275 23.69 37.72 6.40
CA LYS A 275 25.04 38.30 6.22
C LYS A 275 24.99 39.60 5.42
N GLY A 276 24.14 39.68 4.39
CA GLY A 276 23.94 40.90 3.60
C GLY A 276 23.29 42.04 4.40
N LEU A 277 22.29 41.74 5.23
CA LEU A 277 21.70 42.74 6.14
C LEU A 277 22.70 43.21 7.20
N GLY A 278 23.51 42.30 7.77
CA GLY A 278 24.55 42.65 8.74
C GLY A 278 25.66 43.52 8.11
N SER A 279 26.07 43.22 6.87
CA SER A 279 27.05 44.03 6.13
C SER A 279 26.55 45.44 5.87
N LYS A 280 25.30 45.59 5.38
CA LYS A 280 24.68 46.91 5.15
C LYS A 280 24.48 47.70 6.45
N ALA A 281 24.12 47.03 7.53
CA ALA A 281 23.99 47.68 8.84
C ALA A 281 25.35 48.21 9.34
N ASN A 282 26.44 47.46 9.12
CA ASN A 282 27.79 47.91 9.45
C ASN A 282 28.25 49.09 8.58
N GLU A 283 28.04 49.06 7.26
CA GLU A 283 28.37 50.18 6.36
C GLU A 283 27.67 51.48 6.80
N ASN A 284 26.38 51.41 7.12
CA ASN A 284 25.60 52.56 7.59
C ASN A 284 26.11 53.12 8.94
N ILE A 285 26.72 52.31 9.80
CA ILE A 285 27.32 52.76 11.07
C ILE A 285 28.62 53.52 10.82
N TYR A 286 29.46 53.05 9.89
CA TYR A 286 30.68 53.75 9.51
C TYR A 286 30.40 55.08 8.81
N GLU A 287 29.44 55.12 7.87
CA GLU A 287 29.02 56.38 7.23
C GLU A 287 28.47 57.40 8.24
N ARG A 288 27.64 56.95 9.20
CA ARG A 288 27.13 57.84 10.27
C ARG A 288 28.26 58.40 11.12
N ASN A 289 29.23 57.59 11.51
CA ASN A 289 30.37 58.03 12.32
C ASN A 289 31.33 58.94 11.53
N MET A 290 31.45 58.75 10.21
CA MET A 290 32.27 59.61 9.35
C MET A 290 31.61 60.97 9.08
N SER A 291 30.28 61.02 9.00
CA SER A 291 29.52 62.29 8.87
C SER A 291 29.50 63.16 10.13
N LEU A 292 29.89 62.60 11.29
CA LEU A 292 29.89 63.32 12.57
C LEU A 292 31.21 64.06 12.86
N HIS A 293 32.21 63.96 11.99
CA HIS A 293 33.57 64.44 12.28
C HIS A 293 34.05 65.68 11.48
N ASP A 294 33.16 66.36 10.77
CA ASP A 294 33.51 67.50 9.90
C ASP A 294 33.37 68.90 10.57
N GLU A 295 33.45 68.99 11.90
CA GLU A 295 33.69 70.27 12.55
C GLU A 295 35.19 70.45 12.87
N PRO A 296 35.85 71.53 12.38
CA PRO A 296 37.24 71.79 12.68
C PRO A 296 37.41 72.12 14.17
N ILE A 297 38.12 71.25 14.89
CA ILE A 297 38.48 71.43 16.29
C ILE A 297 39.42 72.63 16.41
N THR A 298 38.88 73.80 16.78
CA THR A 298 39.66 74.95 17.27
C THR A 298 39.79 74.89 18.78
N ALA A 299 40.42 73.84 19.30
CA ALA A 299 40.74 73.76 20.73
C ALA A 299 42.05 74.50 21.00
N LYS A 300 41.94 75.73 21.53
CA LYS A 300 43.06 76.46 22.13
C LYS A 300 43.55 75.66 23.33
N TYR A 301 44.80 75.21 23.32
CA TYR A 301 45.41 74.48 24.44
C TYR A 301 45.54 75.43 25.64
N ILE A 302 44.77 75.17 26.71
CA ILE A 302 44.91 75.86 27.99
C ILE A 302 45.44 74.82 28.98
N GLN A 303 46.62 75.10 29.51
CA GLN A 303 47.32 74.25 30.47
C GLN A 303 46.59 74.28 31.83
N PRO A 304 46.15 73.14 32.38
CA PRO A 304 45.41 73.15 33.64
C PRO A 304 46.36 73.41 34.82
N ASN A 305 46.04 74.44 35.61
CA ASN A 305 46.67 74.70 36.89
C ASN A 305 46.28 73.62 37.91
N ASN A 306 47.28 73.18 38.67
CA ASN A 306 47.16 72.27 39.81
C ASN A 306 46.04 72.73 40.76
N PHE A 307 44.95 71.96 40.81
CA PHE A 307 43.96 72.08 41.87
C PHE A 307 43.74 70.70 42.50
N TYR A 308 44.20 70.60 43.75
CA TYR A 308 43.95 69.49 44.66
C TYR A 308 42.43 69.31 44.84
N SER A 309 41.90 68.11 44.58
CA SER A 309 40.53 67.75 44.98
C SER A 309 40.55 67.10 46.37
N PRO A 310 39.74 67.53 47.35
CA PRO A 310 39.60 66.82 48.60
C PRO A 310 38.76 65.56 48.40
N ARG A 311 39.26 64.40 48.83
CA ARG A 311 38.46 63.16 48.88
C ARG A 311 37.37 63.32 49.94
N VAL A 312 36.12 63.36 49.50
CA VAL A 312 34.95 63.28 50.38
C VAL A 312 34.82 61.84 50.91
N ARG A 313 34.94 61.68 52.23
CA ARG A 313 34.87 60.39 52.93
C ARG A 313 33.40 59.95 53.10
N ASN A 314 33.10 58.72 52.70
CA ASN A 314 31.78 58.09 52.77
C ASN A 314 31.30 57.91 54.23
N PRO A 315 30.17 58.49 54.67
CA PRO A 315 29.81 58.57 56.09
C PRO A 315 29.03 57.35 56.63
N ARG A 316 28.99 56.20 55.93
CA ARG A 316 28.22 55.02 56.37
C ARG A 316 29.00 53.94 57.15
N ILE A 317 30.27 54.16 57.49
CA ILE A 317 31.12 53.07 58.03
C ILE A 317 31.66 53.35 59.44
N PHE A 318 31.64 54.58 59.97
CA PHE A 318 32.20 54.84 61.31
C PHE A 318 31.37 55.86 62.11
N HIS A 319 30.65 55.39 63.13
CA HIS A 319 29.90 56.19 64.09
C HIS A 319 30.69 56.34 65.41
N THR A 320 31.84 57.01 65.39
CA THR A 320 32.43 57.59 66.61
C THR A 320 33.39 58.71 66.23
N LYS A 321 32.98 59.91 66.65
CA LYS A 321 33.66 61.20 66.93
C LYS A 321 35.17 61.44 66.67
N PRO A 322 35.54 62.74 66.57
CA PRO A 322 36.46 63.31 65.58
C PRO A 322 37.85 63.60 66.14
N ASN A 323 38.72 64.09 65.25
CA ASN A 323 40.05 64.68 65.47
C ASN A 323 41.20 63.72 65.20
N GLU A 324 41.68 63.72 63.97
CA GLU A 324 43.12 63.80 63.67
C GLU A 324 43.31 64.14 62.19
N MET A 325 44.23 65.07 61.93
CA MET A 325 44.53 65.69 60.64
C MET A 325 45.41 64.79 59.78
N VAL A 326 45.15 64.79 58.47
CA VAL A 326 46.18 64.91 57.41
C VAL A 326 45.59 65.75 56.28
#